data_AF-A0A5E4LVE9-F1
#
_entry.id   AF-A0A5E4LVE9-F1
#
_cell.length_a   1.000
_cell.length_b   1.000
_cell.length_c   1.000
_cell.angle_alpha   90.00
_cell.angle_beta   90.00
_cell.angle_gamma   90.00
#
_symmetry.space_group_name_H-M   'P 1'
#
loop_
_entity.id
_entity.type
_entity.pdbx_description
1 polymer ?
#
loop_
_entity_poly.entity_id
_entity_poly.type
_entity_poly.pdbx_seq_one_letter_code
_entity_poly.pdbx_strand_id
1 'polypeptide(L)'
;MSFGSFQLDSSDSDSSRLSSLDLSSFNSSSTATTVTVSGNSLNDKRVRIAMLPNSPAIFYRDSDNPLLYNYLEPTNGVVFPYQPKVDISFSANYQSQKVTQSNFTFYSYENSEIKPFDISCDFPARNVNEGRYVLAAMTFLRSITFSFTGNDSNVGSSGINLAGSPPLVVSLQGMGFGGLDYFPIVVSNVTTSYRDDVDYISVDFQDVNNLAGELIKIPILTTISVSCIPVFSRAFASQFSTIDYSTAAQRLLGPNGYSQPSSSSSSTSTSSTSSTTDDNSAVSAIVTANPTTIDTESYIYGGSIS
;
A
#
# COMPACT_ATOMS: atom_id res chain seq x y z
N MET A 1 59.57 35.94 26.57
CA MET A 1 58.22 35.59 27.07
C MET A 1 58.14 34.09 27.09
N SER A 2 57.98 33.51 28.29
CA SER A 2 58.09 32.08 28.55
C SER A 2 56.81 31.36 28.12
N PHE A 3 56.94 30.28 27.36
CA PHE A 3 55.83 29.41 26.97
C PHE A 3 55.41 28.56 28.17
N GLY A 4 54.21 28.81 28.70
CA GLY A 4 53.58 27.98 29.73
C GLY A 4 52.95 26.74 29.11
N SER A 5 53.39 25.57 29.57
CA SER A 5 52.84 24.25 29.25
C SER A 5 51.40 24.11 29.78
N PHE A 6 50.48 23.74 28.90
CA PHE A 6 49.08 23.45 29.23
C PHE A 6 48.99 22.03 29.78
N GLN A 7 48.60 21.91 31.05
CA GLN A 7 48.52 20.66 31.79
C GLN A 7 47.09 20.11 31.68
N LEU A 8 46.93 18.89 31.16
CA LEU A 8 45.64 18.20 31.08
C LEU A 8 45.22 17.78 32.49
N ASP A 9 44.12 18.36 32.98
CA ASP A 9 43.45 17.92 34.19
C ASP A 9 42.61 16.67 33.88
N SER A 10 42.76 15.63 34.69
CA SER A 10 42.25 14.28 34.45
C SER A 10 41.11 13.92 35.39
N SER A 11 40.11 14.79 35.52
CA SER A 11 38.97 14.57 36.43
C SER A 11 37.60 15.00 35.89
N ASP A 12 37.31 14.78 34.62
CA ASP A 12 35.92 14.75 34.13
C ASP A 12 35.46 13.29 33.96
N SER A 13 34.97 12.73 35.07
CA SER A 13 34.24 11.48 35.09
C SER A 13 32.77 11.73 34.73
N ASP A 14 32.51 12.15 33.49
CA ASP A 14 31.14 12.28 32.94
C ASP A 14 30.82 11.12 31.99
N SER A 15 31.03 9.90 32.48
CA SER A 15 30.62 8.65 31.82
C SER A 15 29.11 8.38 31.88
N SER A 16 28.30 9.36 32.32
CA SER A 16 26.84 9.27 32.44
C SER A 16 26.09 9.63 31.15
N ARG A 17 26.76 10.20 30.15
CA ARG A 17 26.15 10.59 28.86
C ARG A 17 26.20 9.52 27.77
N LEU A 18 26.82 8.37 28.04
CA LEU A 18 26.97 7.28 27.08
C LEU A 18 26.15 6.02 27.45
N SER A 19 25.32 6.07 28.50
CA SER A 19 24.54 4.93 29.00
C SER A 19 23.05 4.98 28.69
N SER A 20 22.58 5.85 27.78
CA SER A 20 21.13 5.93 27.44
C SER A 20 20.79 5.43 26.03
N LEU A 21 21.70 4.75 25.34
CA LEU A 21 21.34 3.96 24.17
C LEU A 21 21.02 2.54 24.63
N ASP A 22 19.90 2.40 25.35
CA ASP A 22 19.31 1.10 25.63
C ASP A 22 18.72 0.53 24.33
N LEU A 23 19.54 -0.23 23.62
CA LEU A 23 19.17 -0.94 22.40
C LEU A 23 18.42 -2.24 22.68
N SER A 24 18.09 -2.55 23.94
CA SER A 24 17.53 -3.84 24.35
C SER A 24 15.99 -3.88 24.40
N SER A 25 15.30 -2.76 24.16
CA SER A 25 13.84 -2.69 24.22
C SER A 25 13.15 -2.67 22.85
N PHE A 26 13.74 -3.26 21.80
CA PHE A 26 12.96 -3.65 20.62
C PHE A 26 12.14 -4.90 20.94
N ASN A 27 11.11 -4.72 21.77
CA ASN A 27 10.05 -5.71 21.89
C ASN A 27 9.27 -5.70 20.56
N SER A 28 9.69 -6.57 19.64
CA SER A 28 9.07 -6.76 18.34
C SER A 28 7.75 -7.52 18.54
N SER A 29 6.74 -6.82 19.03
CA SER A 29 5.35 -7.31 19.08
C SER A 29 4.41 -6.42 18.28
N SER A 30 4.91 -5.77 17.22
CA SER A 30 4.03 -5.30 16.14
C SER A 30 3.77 -6.47 15.21
N THR A 31 2.68 -7.19 15.46
CA THR A 31 2.13 -8.17 14.52
C THR A 31 1.73 -7.43 13.24
N ALA A 32 2.67 -7.24 12.33
CA ALA A 32 2.37 -6.92 10.94
C ALA A 32 1.66 -8.14 10.35
N THR A 33 0.37 -8.00 10.07
CA THR A 33 -0.44 -9.04 9.43
C THR A 33 0.16 -9.35 8.06
N THR A 34 1.02 -10.36 8.04
CA THR A 34 1.75 -10.84 6.87
C THR A 34 0.95 -11.99 6.27
N VAL A 35 0.61 -11.90 4.98
CA VAL A 35 0.00 -13.00 4.23
C VAL A 35 1.01 -14.15 4.16
N THR A 36 0.66 -15.30 4.73
CA THR A 36 1.49 -16.50 4.78
C THR A 36 1.24 -17.40 3.57
N VAL A 37 2.27 -17.66 2.77
CA VAL A 37 2.35 -18.84 1.90
C VAL A 37 3.46 -19.73 2.46
N SER A 38 3.09 -20.92 2.95
CA SER A 38 4.00 -21.94 3.51
C SER A 38 4.88 -21.49 4.70
N GLY A 39 4.27 -20.94 5.75
CA GLY A 39 4.88 -20.88 7.10
C GLY A 39 6.06 -19.92 7.30
N ASN A 40 6.52 -19.23 6.27
CA ASN A 40 7.47 -18.12 6.40
C ASN A 40 6.75 -16.80 6.11
N SER A 41 6.85 -15.83 7.03
CA SER A 41 6.46 -14.45 6.77
C SER A 41 7.43 -13.86 5.74
N LEU A 42 7.14 -14.08 4.46
CA LEU A 42 7.94 -13.45 3.40
C LEU A 42 7.62 -11.95 3.43
N ASN A 43 8.49 -11.21 4.13
CA ASN A 43 8.60 -9.75 4.05
C ASN A 43 9.09 -9.37 2.66
N ASP A 44 8.25 -9.64 1.66
CA ASP A 44 8.55 -9.40 0.26
C ASP A 44 8.39 -7.90 -0.02
N LYS A 45 9.52 -7.19 0.02
CA LYS A 45 9.59 -5.74 -0.20
C LYS A 45 9.64 -5.34 -1.68
N ARG A 46 9.45 -6.30 -2.60
CA ARG A 46 9.35 -5.97 -4.03
C ARG A 46 8.17 -5.05 -4.26
N VAL A 47 8.35 -4.13 -5.20
CA VAL A 47 7.28 -3.26 -5.64
C VAL A 47 6.17 -4.13 -6.22
N ARG A 48 4.92 -3.78 -5.88
CA ARG A 48 3.74 -4.40 -6.46
C ARG A 48 2.57 -3.45 -6.51
N ILE A 49 1.73 -3.68 -7.51
CA ILE A 49 0.43 -3.03 -7.67
C ILE A 49 -0.63 -4.05 -7.31
N ALA A 50 -1.39 -3.77 -6.27
CA ALA A 50 -2.40 -4.66 -5.71
C ALA A 50 -3.72 -3.92 -5.53
N MET A 51 -4.84 -4.62 -5.64
CA MET A 51 -6.14 -4.06 -5.25
C MET A 51 -6.14 -3.74 -3.75
N LEU A 52 -6.90 -2.72 -3.34
CA LEU A 52 -7.05 -2.37 -1.94
C LEU A 52 -7.64 -3.58 -1.16
N PRO A 53 -7.34 -3.77 0.15
CA PRO A 53 -7.80 -4.87 0.96
C PRO A 53 -9.31 -5.10 0.89
N ASN A 54 -10.09 -4.02 0.95
CA ASN A 54 -11.56 -4.07 0.94
C ASN A 54 -12.18 -3.90 -0.46
N SER A 55 -11.39 -4.06 -1.54
CA SER A 55 -11.92 -4.04 -2.90
C SER A 55 -12.78 -5.28 -3.20
N PRO A 56 -13.81 -5.16 -4.07
CA PRO A 56 -14.66 -6.28 -4.45
C PRO A 56 -13.87 -7.44 -5.07
N ALA A 57 -14.43 -8.65 -5.01
CA ALA A 57 -13.85 -9.86 -5.58
C ALA A 57 -13.96 -9.88 -7.11
N ILE A 58 -13.12 -9.08 -7.76
CA ILE A 58 -13.03 -8.92 -9.22
C ILE A 58 -11.58 -9.07 -9.69
N PHE A 59 -11.38 -9.16 -11.00
CA PHE A 59 -10.08 -9.37 -11.65
C PHE A 59 -9.37 -10.64 -11.15
N TYR A 60 -8.27 -10.49 -10.41
CA TYR A 60 -7.50 -11.62 -9.88
C TYR A 60 -8.08 -12.17 -8.58
N ARG A 61 -8.99 -11.46 -7.91
CA ARG A 61 -9.68 -11.95 -6.71
C ARG A 61 -10.91 -12.79 -7.02
N ASP A 62 -11.28 -12.86 -8.29
CA ASP A 62 -12.41 -13.63 -8.77
C ASP A 62 -11.95 -15.01 -9.24
N SER A 63 -12.46 -16.07 -8.61
CA SER A 63 -12.12 -17.46 -8.95
C SER A 63 -12.58 -17.86 -10.36
N ASP A 64 -13.60 -17.18 -10.88
CA ASP A 64 -14.15 -17.44 -12.22
C ASP A 64 -13.26 -16.88 -13.34
N ASN A 65 -12.21 -16.12 -13.01
CA ASN A 65 -11.23 -15.60 -13.95
C ASN A 65 -9.88 -16.35 -13.85
N PRO A 66 -9.76 -17.55 -14.46
CA PRO A 66 -8.54 -18.36 -14.36
C PRO A 66 -7.31 -17.72 -15.00
N LEU A 67 -7.49 -16.72 -15.89
CA LEU A 67 -6.38 -15.99 -16.51
C LEU A 67 -5.62 -15.16 -15.48
N LEU A 68 -6.34 -14.49 -14.57
CA LEU A 68 -5.74 -13.63 -13.54
C LEU A 68 -5.56 -14.35 -12.21
N TYR A 69 -6.56 -15.14 -11.80
CA TYR A 69 -6.61 -15.80 -10.50
C TYR A 69 -5.38 -16.68 -10.25
N ASN A 70 -5.08 -17.61 -11.16
CA ASN A 70 -4.00 -18.60 -10.98
C ASN A 70 -2.59 -17.98 -10.85
N TYR A 71 -2.38 -16.76 -11.35
CA TYR A 71 -1.06 -16.14 -11.43
C TYR A 71 -0.88 -14.94 -10.50
N LEU A 72 -1.94 -14.17 -10.23
CA LEU A 72 -1.87 -12.92 -9.47
C LEU A 72 -2.53 -13.01 -8.08
N GLU A 73 -3.41 -13.98 -7.83
CA GLU A 73 -3.98 -14.20 -6.50
C GLU A 73 -2.91 -14.62 -5.47
N PRO A 74 -2.01 -15.58 -5.77
CA PRO A 74 -1.00 -16.02 -4.81
C PRO A 74 -0.01 -14.93 -4.40
N THR A 75 0.21 -13.95 -5.27
CA THR A 75 1.09 -12.79 -5.04
C THR A 75 0.34 -11.56 -4.51
N ASN A 76 -1.00 -11.65 -4.44
CA ASN A 76 -1.93 -10.56 -4.14
C ASN A 76 -1.63 -9.30 -4.98
N GLY A 77 -1.68 -9.45 -6.30
CA GLY A 77 -1.44 -8.39 -7.28
C GLY A 77 -0.20 -8.60 -8.13
N VAL A 78 0.10 -7.60 -8.98
CA VAL A 78 1.24 -7.63 -9.90
C VAL A 78 2.50 -7.23 -9.16
N VAL A 79 3.37 -8.21 -8.92
CA VAL A 79 4.71 -8.01 -8.36
C VAL A 79 5.70 -7.77 -9.49
N PHE A 80 6.51 -6.72 -9.35
CA PHE A 80 7.59 -6.43 -10.28
C PHE A 80 8.75 -7.42 -10.05
N PRO A 81 9.27 -8.08 -11.10
CA PRO A 81 10.36 -9.07 -10.98
C PRO A 81 11.65 -8.46 -10.43
N TYR A 82 11.95 -7.23 -10.86
CA TYR A 82 13.09 -6.44 -10.43
C TYR A 82 12.61 -5.13 -9.80
N GLN A 83 13.53 -4.42 -9.13
CA GLN A 83 13.22 -3.09 -8.63
C GLN A 83 12.92 -2.16 -9.82
N PRO A 84 11.71 -1.61 -9.93
CA PRO A 84 11.40 -0.69 -11.01
C PRO A 84 12.14 0.63 -10.81
N LYS A 85 12.35 1.35 -11.93
CA LYS A 85 12.70 2.77 -11.90
C LYS A 85 11.48 3.56 -11.47
N VAL A 86 11.62 4.36 -10.41
CA VAL A 86 10.55 5.19 -9.83
C VAL A 86 11.14 6.49 -9.32
N ASP A 87 10.56 7.62 -9.72
CA ASP A 87 10.94 8.97 -9.28
C ASP A 87 9.72 9.66 -8.64
N ILE A 88 9.68 9.74 -7.30
CA ILE A 88 8.56 10.36 -6.56
C ILE A 88 8.94 11.78 -6.17
N SER A 89 8.09 12.75 -6.53
CA SER A 89 8.33 14.17 -6.25
C SER A 89 7.25 14.75 -5.33
N PHE A 90 7.68 15.25 -4.18
CA PHE A 90 6.87 16.08 -3.28
C PHE A 90 7.12 17.55 -3.61
N SER A 91 6.07 18.30 -3.92
CA SER A 91 6.15 19.70 -4.31
C SER A 91 5.35 20.55 -3.34
N ALA A 92 5.93 21.67 -2.88
CA ALA A 92 5.23 22.69 -2.12
C ALA A 92 5.09 23.93 -3.00
N ASN A 93 3.87 24.37 -3.24
CA ASN A 93 3.58 25.51 -4.09
C ASN A 93 3.49 26.76 -3.22
N TYR A 94 4.24 27.80 -3.62
CA TYR A 94 4.28 29.09 -2.94
C TYR A 94 3.93 30.20 -3.93
N GLN A 95 2.99 31.07 -3.55
CA GLN A 95 2.68 32.26 -4.32
C GLN A 95 3.62 33.41 -3.95
N SER A 96 4.26 34.01 -4.94
CA SER A 96 5.15 35.16 -4.77
C SER A 96 4.36 36.47 -4.76
N GLN A 97 4.52 37.27 -3.72
CA GLN A 97 3.94 38.61 -3.60
C GLN A 97 5.07 39.65 -3.62
N LYS A 98 5.06 40.50 -4.65
CA LYS A 98 5.97 41.64 -4.75
C LYS A 98 5.33 42.84 -4.05
N VAL A 99 5.93 43.27 -2.95
CA VAL A 99 5.51 44.48 -2.23
C VAL A 99 6.32 45.67 -2.76
N THR A 100 5.67 46.80 -3.03
CA THR A 100 6.36 48.01 -3.47
C THR A 100 7.34 48.49 -2.39
N GLN A 101 8.53 48.93 -2.80
CA GLN A 101 9.60 49.36 -1.88
C GLN A 101 10.13 48.27 -0.92
N SER A 102 9.90 46.97 -1.20
CA SER A 102 10.58 45.85 -0.54
C SER A 102 11.71 45.30 -1.40
N ASN A 103 12.85 45.00 -0.78
CA ASN A 103 14.00 44.38 -1.45
C ASN A 103 13.89 42.85 -1.57
N PHE A 104 12.94 42.23 -0.86
CA PHE A 104 12.74 40.78 -0.86
C PHE A 104 11.32 40.43 -1.31
N THR A 105 11.21 39.32 -2.04
CA THR A 105 9.91 38.76 -2.46
C THR A 105 9.33 37.94 -1.31
N PHE A 106 8.07 38.18 -0.95
CA PHE A 106 7.37 37.39 0.05
C PHE A 106 6.74 36.17 -0.63
N TYR A 107 6.82 35.01 0.02
CA TYR A 107 6.25 33.77 -0.47
C TYR A 107 5.18 33.28 0.52
N SER A 108 3.96 33.09 0.03
CA SER A 108 2.84 32.55 0.80
C SER A 108 2.60 31.11 0.37
N TYR A 109 2.54 30.20 1.33
CA TYR A 109 2.27 28.78 1.06
C TYR A 109 0.83 28.59 0.53
N GLU A 110 0.68 27.81 -0.55
CA GLU A 110 -0.62 27.50 -1.15
C GLU A 110 -1.04 26.06 -0.81
N ASN A 111 -0.27 25.08 -1.25
CA ASN A 111 -0.52 23.66 -0.98
C ASN A 111 0.76 22.84 -1.12
N SER A 112 0.69 21.57 -0.70
CA SER A 112 1.68 20.55 -0.97
C SER A 112 1.00 19.44 -1.75
N GLU A 113 1.67 18.93 -2.76
CA GLU A 113 1.16 17.87 -3.63
C GLU A 113 2.23 16.82 -3.90
N ILE A 114 1.78 15.60 -4.16
CA ILE A 114 2.62 14.53 -4.67
C ILE A 114 2.35 14.45 -6.16
N LYS A 115 3.38 14.68 -6.97
CA LYS A 115 3.22 14.70 -8.43
C LYS A 115 2.96 13.29 -8.97
N PRO A 116 2.18 13.15 -10.07
CA PRO A 116 2.12 11.90 -10.81
C PRO A 116 3.52 11.43 -11.19
N PHE A 117 3.72 10.12 -11.22
CA PHE A 117 5.01 9.51 -11.51
C PHE A 117 4.85 8.22 -12.31
N ASP A 118 5.94 7.83 -12.98
CA ASP A 118 5.98 6.64 -13.80
C ASP A 118 6.80 5.54 -13.11
N ILE A 119 6.35 4.30 -13.27
CA ILE A 119 7.02 3.09 -12.81
C ILE A 119 7.35 2.27 -14.03
N SER A 120 8.64 1.99 -14.26
CA SER A 120 9.08 1.20 -15.41
C SER A 120 9.96 0.03 -14.98
N CYS A 121 9.67 -1.16 -15.51
CA CYS A 121 10.41 -2.39 -15.24
C CYS A 121 10.35 -3.35 -16.43
N ASP A 122 11.40 -4.14 -16.57
CA ASP A 122 11.44 -5.27 -17.50
C ASP A 122 10.86 -6.53 -16.85
N PHE A 123 10.01 -7.23 -17.59
CA PHE A 123 9.37 -8.47 -17.22
C PHE A 123 9.97 -9.61 -18.06
N PRO A 124 10.77 -10.51 -17.46
CA PRO A 124 11.30 -11.66 -18.17
C PRO A 124 10.25 -12.78 -18.27
N ALA A 125 10.20 -13.43 -19.43
CA ALA A 125 9.36 -14.58 -19.72
C ALA A 125 10.21 -15.72 -20.31
N ARG A 126 11.04 -16.36 -19.47
CA ARG A 126 11.95 -17.43 -19.91
C ARG A 126 11.29 -18.80 -19.95
N ASN A 127 10.29 -18.97 -19.09
CA ASN A 127 9.51 -20.20 -18.97
C ASN A 127 8.05 -19.94 -19.31
N VAL A 128 7.31 -20.99 -19.68
CA VAL A 128 5.87 -20.88 -19.99
C VAL A 128 5.10 -20.26 -18.81
N ASN A 129 5.40 -20.65 -17.57
CA ASN A 129 4.77 -20.08 -16.37
C ASN A 129 5.09 -18.59 -16.19
N GLU A 130 6.34 -18.16 -16.45
CA GLU A 130 6.70 -16.74 -16.40
C GLU A 130 5.97 -15.96 -17.51
N GLY A 131 5.89 -16.51 -18.73
CA GLY A 131 5.14 -15.89 -19.83
C GLY A 131 3.64 -15.75 -19.53
N ARG A 132 3.02 -16.76 -18.92
CA ARG A 132 1.61 -16.66 -18.47
C ARG A 132 1.42 -15.58 -17.40
N TYR A 133 2.37 -15.46 -16.47
CA TYR A 133 2.37 -14.37 -15.48
C TYR A 133 2.51 -12.98 -16.15
N VAL A 134 3.41 -12.81 -17.11
CA VAL A 134 3.56 -11.54 -17.86
C VAL A 134 2.27 -11.18 -18.58
N LEU A 135 1.60 -12.14 -19.21
CA LEU A 135 0.31 -11.91 -19.87
C LEU A 135 -0.78 -11.52 -18.85
N ALA A 136 -0.85 -12.23 -17.73
CA ALA A 136 -1.81 -11.94 -16.66
C ALA A 136 -1.58 -10.53 -16.09
N ALA A 137 -0.33 -10.18 -15.79
CA ALA A 137 0.06 -8.87 -15.29
C ALA A 137 -0.32 -7.75 -16.28
N MET A 138 0.00 -7.94 -17.56
CA MET A 138 -0.33 -6.98 -18.62
C MET A 138 -1.84 -6.82 -18.80
N THR A 139 -2.59 -7.91 -18.77
CA THR A 139 -4.05 -7.90 -18.88
C THR A 139 -4.66 -7.18 -17.69
N PHE A 140 -4.23 -7.51 -16.46
CA PHE A 140 -4.68 -6.82 -15.25
C PHE A 140 -4.40 -5.32 -15.29
N LEU A 141 -3.16 -4.92 -15.60
CA LEU A 141 -2.76 -3.52 -15.67
C LEU A 141 -3.55 -2.74 -16.72
N ARG A 142 -3.87 -3.36 -17.87
CA ARG A 142 -4.76 -2.75 -18.87
C ARG A 142 -6.19 -2.64 -18.34
N SER A 143 -6.71 -3.71 -17.74
CA SER A 143 -8.09 -3.75 -17.22
C SER A 143 -8.37 -2.67 -16.19
N ILE A 144 -7.44 -2.37 -15.27
CA ILE A 144 -7.64 -1.34 -14.24
C ILE A 144 -7.68 0.09 -14.78
N THR A 145 -7.27 0.33 -16.03
CA THR A 145 -7.36 1.67 -16.66
C THR A 145 -8.74 1.97 -17.22
N PHE A 146 -9.57 0.94 -17.44
CA PHE A 146 -10.89 1.12 -18.01
C PHE A 146 -11.93 1.41 -16.93
N SER A 147 -12.89 2.26 -17.25
CA SER A 147 -14.12 2.41 -16.47
C SER A 147 -15.07 1.26 -16.77
N PHE A 148 -15.88 0.88 -15.79
CA PHE A 148 -16.89 -0.14 -15.98
C PHE A 148 -18.06 0.38 -16.81
N THR A 149 -18.53 -0.42 -17.75
CA THR A 149 -19.57 -0.09 -18.72
C THR A 149 -20.87 -0.86 -18.45
N GLY A 150 -21.92 -0.64 -19.24
CA GLY A 150 -23.24 -1.28 -19.03
C GLY A 150 -23.24 -2.82 -19.06
N ASN A 151 -22.21 -3.42 -19.66
CA ASN A 151 -22.04 -4.88 -19.69
C ASN A 151 -21.52 -5.45 -18.36
N ASP A 152 -21.06 -4.60 -17.45
CA ASP A 152 -20.48 -4.95 -16.15
C ASP A 152 -21.57 -5.01 -15.06
N SER A 153 -22.75 -5.55 -15.42
CA SER A 153 -23.93 -5.59 -14.56
C SER A 153 -23.99 -6.81 -13.63
N ASN A 154 -23.09 -7.78 -13.80
CA ASN A 154 -22.89 -8.96 -12.93
C ASN A 154 -21.41 -9.38 -13.00
N VAL A 155 -20.52 -8.61 -12.37
CA VAL A 155 -19.07 -8.86 -12.47
C VAL A 155 -18.63 -9.84 -11.38
N GLY A 156 -18.01 -10.92 -11.84
CA GLY A 156 -17.42 -11.99 -11.04
C GLY A 156 -18.42 -12.86 -10.27
N SER A 157 -17.87 -13.82 -9.55
CA SER A 157 -18.60 -14.78 -8.71
C SER A 157 -19.52 -14.14 -7.65
N SER A 158 -19.30 -12.87 -7.33
CA SER A 158 -20.05 -12.12 -6.31
C SER A 158 -21.28 -11.36 -6.84
N GLY A 159 -21.50 -11.34 -8.17
CA GLY A 159 -22.70 -10.75 -8.78
C GLY A 159 -22.83 -9.23 -8.58
N ILE A 160 -21.72 -8.52 -8.36
CA ILE A 160 -21.73 -7.09 -8.07
C ILE A 160 -21.95 -6.31 -9.38
N ASN A 161 -22.83 -5.32 -9.34
CA ASN A 161 -23.03 -4.40 -10.43
C ASN A 161 -22.02 -3.25 -10.33
N LEU A 162 -21.09 -3.15 -11.28
CA LEU A 162 -20.09 -2.08 -11.33
C LEU A 162 -20.36 -1.11 -12.49
N ALA A 163 -21.42 -1.30 -13.27
CA ALA A 163 -21.70 -0.50 -14.46
C ALA A 163 -21.71 1.01 -14.15
N GLY A 164 -20.93 1.79 -14.91
CA GLY A 164 -20.79 3.24 -14.73
C GLY A 164 -19.79 3.65 -13.65
N SER A 165 -19.15 2.70 -12.95
CA SER A 165 -18.12 3.01 -11.96
C SER A 165 -16.83 3.50 -12.64
N PRO A 166 -16.16 4.52 -12.07
CA PRO A 166 -14.86 4.98 -12.56
C PRO A 166 -13.79 3.87 -12.41
N PRO A 167 -12.61 4.04 -13.04
CA PRO A 167 -11.48 3.14 -12.83
C PRO A 167 -11.15 2.97 -11.35
N LEU A 168 -10.74 1.77 -10.95
CA LEU A 168 -10.48 1.47 -9.54
C LEU A 168 -9.21 2.15 -9.04
N VAL A 169 -9.24 2.55 -7.76
CA VAL A 169 -8.02 2.87 -7.02
C VAL A 169 -7.33 1.56 -6.64
N VAL A 170 -6.02 1.50 -6.86
CA VAL A 170 -5.15 0.38 -6.48
C VAL A 170 -4.08 0.87 -5.49
N SER A 171 -3.48 -0.05 -4.77
CA SER A 171 -2.40 0.19 -3.83
C SER A 171 -1.06 -0.15 -4.49
N LEU A 172 -0.09 0.72 -4.29
CA LEU A 172 1.30 0.53 -4.70
C LEU A 172 2.15 0.35 -3.46
N GLN A 173 2.77 -0.81 -3.31
CA GLN A 173 3.58 -1.12 -2.13
C GLN A 173 4.94 -1.69 -2.53
N GLY A 174 6.00 -1.34 -1.81
CA GLY A 174 7.36 -1.81 -2.02
C GLY A 174 8.39 -0.89 -1.36
N MET A 175 9.65 -1.33 -1.26
CA MET A 175 10.78 -0.54 -0.73
C MET A 175 10.69 -0.14 0.77
N GLY A 176 9.53 -0.23 1.41
CA GLY A 176 9.33 0.11 2.83
C GLY A 176 9.13 1.60 3.09
N PHE A 177 9.24 1.99 4.36
CA PHE A 177 9.06 3.38 4.80
C PHE A 177 10.11 4.31 4.17
N GLY A 178 9.68 5.45 3.63
CA GLY A 178 10.52 6.38 2.85
C GLY A 178 10.63 6.04 1.36
N GLY A 179 10.14 4.87 0.94
CA GLY A 179 9.96 4.49 -0.46
C GLY A 179 8.49 4.41 -0.86
N LEU A 180 8.10 3.31 -1.50
CA LEU A 180 6.74 3.08 -1.98
C LEU A 180 5.87 2.44 -0.92
N ASP A 181 5.50 3.23 0.07
CA ASP A 181 4.85 2.70 1.24
C ASP A 181 3.32 2.73 1.17
N TYR A 182 2.74 1.72 0.52
CA TYR A 182 1.30 1.50 0.38
C TYR A 182 0.58 2.80 -0.07
N PHE A 183 0.94 3.25 -1.27
CA PHE A 183 0.41 4.43 -1.91
C PHE A 183 -0.93 4.14 -2.58
N PRO A 184 -2.01 4.89 -2.30
CA PRO A 184 -3.23 4.79 -3.09
C PRO A 184 -3.00 5.52 -4.42
N ILE A 185 -3.10 4.78 -5.51
CA ILE A 185 -2.88 5.29 -6.86
C ILE A 185 -4.04 4.92 -7.78
N VAL A 186 -4.27 5.76 -8.78
CA VAL A 186 -5.03 5.41 -9.97
C VAL A 186 -4.05 5.31 -11.12
N VAL A 187 -4.19 4.24 -11.92
CA VAL A 187 -3.34 4.03 -13.09
C VAL A 187 -3.94 4.80 -14.27
N SER A 188 -3.20 5.77 -14.78
CA SER A 188 -3.65 6.63 -15.89
C SER A 188 -3.22 6.11 -17.26
N ASN A 189 -2.03 5.48 -17.34
CA ASN A 189 -1.51 4.91 -18.57
C ASN A 189 -0.71 3.64 -18.28
N VAL A 190 -0.83 2.67 -19.18
CA VAL A 190 0.02 1.48 -19.21
C VAL A 190 0.59 1.35 -20.60
N THR A 191 1.91 1.43 -20.71
CA THR A 191 2.64 1.23 -21.96
C THR A 191 3.42 -0.08 -21.87
N THR A 192 3.24 -0.93 -22.86
CA THR A 192 4.01 -2.16 -23.04
C THR A 192 4.90 -2.00 -24.25
N SER A 193 6.22 -2.07 -24.05
CA SER A 193 7.19 -2.06 -25.14
C SER A 193 7.68 -3.47 -25.41
N TYR A 194 7.52 -3.90 -26.66
CA TYR A 194 8.07 -5.15 -27.17
C TYR A 194 9.30 -4.83 -27.99
N ARG A 195 10.44 -5.40 -27.60
CA ARG A 195 11.72 -5.20 -28.29
C ARG A 195 11.76 -6.04 -29.57
N ASP A 196 12.43 -5.53 -30.59
CA ASP A 196 12.56 -6.15 -31.92
C ASP A 196 13.71 -7.17 -32.01
N ASP A 197 14.72 -7.04 -31.15
CA ASP A 197 15.89 -7.92 -31.04
C ASP A 197 15.69 -9.10 -30.07
N VAL A 198 14.45 -9.37 -29.65
CA VAL A 198 14.14 -10.33 -28.58
C VAL A 198 13.25 -11.47 -29.08
N ASP A 199 13.62 -12.69 -28.72
CA ASP A 199 12.87 -13.91 -29.04
C ASP A 199 11.51 -13.96 -28.33
N TYR A 200 10.61 -14.79 -28.85
CA TYR A 200 9.27 -14.99 -28.30
C TYR A 200 9.12 -16.39 -27.73
N ILE A 201 8.47 -16.49 -26.58
CA ILE A 201 7.98 -17.74 -26.02
C ILE A 201 6.50 -17.91 -26.33
N SER A 202 6.11 -19.14 -26.66
CA SER A 202 4.71 -19.51 -26.87
C SER A 202 4.09 -19.98 -25.56
N VAL A 203 2.93 -19.42 -25.22
CA VAL A 203 2.15 -19.75 -24.04
C VAL A 203 0.72 -20.12 -24.43
N ASP A 204 0.16 -21.09 -23.74
CA ASP A 204 -1.22 -21.57 -23.88
C ASP A 204 -1.96 -21.44 -22.53
N PHE A 205 -3.29 -21.30 -22.57
CA PHE A 205 -4.14 -21.31 -21.39
C PHE A 205 -5.22 -22.38 -21.56
N GLN A 206 -5.12 -23.46 -20.78
CA GLN A 206 -6.04 -24.59 -20.90
C GLN A 206 -7.34 -24.36 -20.11
N ASP A 207 -7.27 -23.60 -19.02
CA ASP A 207 -8.39 -23.37 -18.11
C ASP A 207 -9.28 -22.18 -18.52
N VAL A 208 -8.88 -21.43 -19.54
CA VAL A 208 -9.61 -20.23 -19.98
C VAL A 208 -10.38 -20.56 -21.26
N ASN A 209 -11.71 -20.66 -21.15
CA ASN A 209 -12.58 -21.13 -22.23
C ASN A 209 -12.38 -20.44 -23.60
N ASN A 210 -12.11 -19.13 -23.61
CA ASN A 210 -11.94 -18.35 -24.85
C ASN A 210 -10.53 -18.47 -25.46
N LEU A 211 -9.57 -19.03 -24.74
CA LEU A 211 -8.16 -19.15 -25.14
C LEU A 211 -7.71 -20.62 -25.23
N ALA A 212 -8.63 -21.56 -25.00
CA ALA A 212 -8.36 -22.98 -25.02
C ALA A 212 -7.86 -23.42 -26.42
N GLY A 213 -6.58 -23.78 -26.49
CA GLY A 213 -5.91 -24.19 -27.74
C GLY A 213 -5.33 -23.06 -28.57
N GLU A 214 -5.45 -21.79 -28.14
CA GLU A 214 -4.77 -20.67 -28.77
C GLU A 214 -3.31 -20.58 -28.29
N LEU A 215 -2.39 -20.49 -29.24
CA LEU A 215 -0.96 -20.33 -28.95
C LEU A 215 -0.58 -18.85 -29.03
N ILE A 216 -0.36 -18.24 -27.87
CA ILE A 216 -0.04 -16.82 -27.73
C ILE A 216 1.48 -16.66 -27.69
N LYS A 217 2.03 -15.68 -28.39
CA LYS A 217 3.46 -15.37 -28.38
C LYS A 217 3.74 -14.11 -27.59
N ILE A 218 4.70 -14.18 -26.67
CA ILE A 218 5.13 -13.07 -25.82
C ILE A 218 6.66 -12.98 -25.89
N PRO A 219 7.26 -11.78 -25.99
CA PRO A 219 8.71 -11.66 -25.96
C PRO A 219 9.28 -12.15 -24.63
N ILE A 220 10.47 -12.75 -24.67
CA ILE A 220 11.18 -13.19 -23.46
C ILE A 220 11.56 -12.02 -22.53
N LEU A 221 11.54 -10.79 -23.04
CA LEU A 221 11.74 -9.57 -22.26
C LEU A 221 10.76 -8.50 -22.74
N THR A 222 9.85 -8.09 -21.86
CA THR A 222 8.86 -7.05 -22.14
C THR A 222 9.00 -5.93 -21.12
N THR A 223 9.17 -4.69 -21.56
CA THR A 223 9.20 -3.53 -20.65
C THR A 223 7.77 -3.04 -20.43
N ILE A 224 7.32 -2.97 -19.18
CA ILE A 224 6.02 -2.40 -18.81
C ILE A 224 6.26 -1.11 -18.03
N SER A 225 5.68 -0.02 -18.52
CA SER A 225 5.67 1.29 -17.88
C SER A 225 4.26 1.66 -17.47
N VAL A 226 4.09 2.09 -16.22
CA VAL A 226 2.80 2.43 -15.60
C VAL A 226 2.84 3.85 -15.08
N SER A 227 1.98 4.72 -15.61
CA SER A 227 1.80 6.08 -15.10
C SER A 227 0.78 6.08 -13.97
N CYS A 228 1.21 6.59 -12.81
CA CYS A 228 0.47 6.53 -11.57
C CYS A 228 0.13 7.94 -11.09
N ILE A 229 -1.14 8.15 -10.74
CA ILE A 229 -1.60 9.38 -10.09
C ILE A 229 -1.94 9.02 -8.64
N PRO A 230 -1.28 9.62 -7.63
CA PRO A 230 -1.63 9.38 -6.24
C PRO A 230 -2.99 10.00 -5.91
N VAL A 231 -3.87 9.24 -5.24
CA VAL A 231 -5.22 9.68 -4.89
C VAL A 231 -5.50 9.41 -3.42
N PHE A 232 -5.66 10.47 -2.63
CA PHE A 232 -5.97 10.35 -1.21
C PHE A 232 -7.45 10.57 -0.93
N SER A 233 -7.99 9.85 0.06
CA SER A 233 -9.36 10.09 0.52
C SER A 233 -9.46 11.41 1.28
N ARG A 234 -10.65 12.03 1.29
CA ARG A 234 -10.88 13.26 2.06
C ARG A 234 -10.68 13.06 3.57
N ALA A 235 -11.06 11.89 4.08
CA ALA A 235 -10.86 11.54 5.48
C ALA A 235 -9.36 11.48 5.83
N PHE A 236 -8.55 10.85 4.97
CA PHE A 236 -7.09 10.83 5.15
C PHE A 236 -6.51 12.25 5.12
N ALA A 237 -6.91 13.05 4.14
CA ALA A 237 -6.43 14.43 4.01
C ALA A 237 -6.76 15.28 5.25
N SER A 238 -7.92 15.08 5.89
CA SER A 238 -8.29 15.79 7.13
C SER A 238 -7.51 15.34 8.37
N GLN A 239 -7.02 14.10 8.38
CA GLN A 239 -6.32 13.51 9.52
C GLN A 239 -4.79 13.58 9.37
N PHE A 240 -4.29 14.21 8.30
CA PHE A 240 -2.88 14.26 8.01
C PHE A 240 -2.11 15.21 8.94
N SER A 241 -1.08 14.67 9.61
CA SER A 241 -0.17 15.38 10.48
C SER A 241 1.26 15.27 9.95
N THR A 242 1.90 16.42 9.69
CA THR A 242 3.29 16.47 9.24
C THR A 242 4.27 15.97 10.30
N ILE A 243 3.95 16.16 11.59
CA ILE A 243 4.79 15.70 12.70
C ILE A 243 4.72 14.17 12.84
N ASP A 244 3.53 13.59 12.69
CA ASP A 244 3.39 12.14 12.73
C ASP A 244 4.01 11.49 11.49
N TYR A 245 3.96 12.16 10.34
CA TYR A 245 4.66 11.72 9.14
C TYR A 245 6.19 11.76 9.30
N SER A 246 6.75 12.82 9.91
CA SER A 246 8.20 12.95 10.09
C SER A 246 8.77 11.94 11.09
N THR A 247 7.96 11.48 12.04
CA THR A 247 8.32 10.45 13.02
C THR A 247 8.02 9.02 12.54
N ALA A 248 7.55 8.85 11.30
CA ALA A 248 7.07 7.58 10.74
C ALA A 248 5.85 6.97 11.43
N ALA A 249 5.22 7.68 12.38
CA ALA A 249 4.00 7.24 13.05
C ALA A 249 2.80 7.25 12.09
N GLN A 250 2.78 8.19 11.14
CA GLN A 250 1.79 8.26 10.06
C GLN A 250 2.40 7.89 8.71
N ARG A 251 1.72 7.01 7.97
CA ARG A 251 2.10 6.56 6.61
C ARG A 251 1.11 7.11 5.59
N LEU A 252 1.53 7.17 4.33
CA LEU A 252 0.70 7.72 3.24
C LEU A 252 -0.51 6.86 2.88
N LEU A 253 -0.52 5.58 3.28
CA LEU A 253 -1.65 4.79 3.79
C LEU A 253 -1.03 3.47 4.34
N GLY A 254 -1.72 2.73 5.20
CA GLY A 254 -1.36 1.33 5.57
C GLY A 254 -1.10 1.10 7.07
N PRO A 255 -0.98 -0.16 7.49
CA PRO A 255 -2.06 -1.12 7.73
C PRO A 255 -3.11 -0.66 8.77
N ASN A 256 -2.87 0.45 9.46
CA ASN A 256 -3.80 1.08 10.42
C ASN A 256 -4.18 2.48 9.95
N GLY A 257 -4.61 2.63 8.68
CA GLY A 257 -5.08 3.90 8.11
C GLY A 257 -6.33 4.51 8.78
N TYR A 258 -6.74 3.98 9.93
CA TYR A 258 -7.67 4.57 10.89
C TYR A 258 -7.19 4.29 12.31
N SER A 259 -6.05 4.83 12.75
CA SER A 259 -5.90 5.07 14.18
C SER A 259 -6.87 6.19 14.53
N GLN A 260 -8.04 5.82 15.05
CA GLN A 260 -8.94 6.74 15.75
C GLN A 260 -8.09 7.68 16.61
N PRO A 261 -8.38 9.00 16.64
CA PRO A 261 -7.66 9.90 17.52
C PRO A 261 -7.70 9.27 18.91
N SER A 262 -6.52 9.03 19.50
CA SER A 262 -6.40 8.43 20.82
C SER A 262 -7.39 9.14 21.73
N SER A 263 -8.41 8.42 22.18
CA SER A 263 -9.37 8.93 23.15
C SER A 263 -8.55 9.51 24.28
N SER A 264 -8.68 10.82 24.50
CA SER A 264 -8.08 11.50 25.64
C SER A 264 -8.44 10.68 26.88
N SER A 265 -7.43 10.07 27.48
CA SER A 265 -7.56 9.41 28.76
C SER A 265 -7.89 10.49 29.79
N SER A 266 -9.18 10.75 29.98
CA SER A 266 -9.69 11.45 31.15
C SER A 266 -9.34 10.58 32.35
N SER A 267 -8.25 10.93 33.03
CA SER A 267 -7.86 10.36 34.31
C SER A 267 -8.94 10.70 35.34
N THR A 268 -9.93 9.82 35.49
CA THR A 268 -10.79 9.84 36.66
C THR A 268 -10.00 9.20 37.80
N SER A 269 -9.44 10.05 38.65
CA SER A 269 -8.94 9.68 39.96
C SER A 269 -10.06 9.02 40.77
N THR A 270 -9.91 7.73 41.07
CA THR A 270 -10.66 7.10 42.16
C THR A 270 -9.72 6.29 43.03
N SER A 271 -9.73 6.69 44.29
CA SER A 271 -8.92 6.23 45.41
C SER A 271 -9.12 4.74 45.70
N SER A 272 -8.01 4.08 45.98
CA SER A 272 -7.91 2.74 46.57
C SER A 272 -8.76 2.60 47.83
N THR A 273 -9.59 1.56 47.87
CA THR A 273 -9.94 0.90 49.14
C THR A 273 -9.93 -0.61 48.94
N SER A 274 -9.03 -1.26 49.65
CA SER A 274 -8.85 -2.71 49.73
C SER A 274 -9.96 -3.35 50.55
N SER A 275 -10.56 -4.42 50.04
CA SER A 275 -11.22 -5.44 50.88
C SER A 275 -11.08 -6.82 50.24
N THR A 276 -10.38 -7.67 50.99
CA THR A 276 -10.33 -9.14 50.93
C THR A 276 -11.70 -9.79 50.79
N THR A 277 -11.82 -10.90 50.06
CA THR A 277 -12.18 -12.26 50.54
C THR A 277 -12.24 -13.24 49.34
N ASP A 278 -11.88 -14.48 49.63
CA ASP A 278 -11.71 -15.68 48.82
C ASP A 278 -12.90 -16.08 47.91
N ASP A 279 -12.63 -16.81 46.81
CA ASP A 279 -13.03 -18.23 46.66
C ASP A 279 -12.79 -18.79 45.24
N ASN A 280 -12.25 -20.02 45.22
CA ASN A 280 -12.06 -20.89 44.05
C ASN A 280 -13.39 -21.43 43.52
N SER A 281 -13.56 -21.49 42.19
CA SER A 281 -14.17 -22.66 41.53
C SER A 281 -13.94 -22.65 40.02
N ALA A 282 -13.29 -23.69 39.51
CA ALA A 282 -13.49 -24.16 38.15
C ALA A 282 -14.93 -24.69 37.99
N VAL A 283 -15.43 -24.82 36.75
CA VAL A 283 -16.26 -25.94 36.21
C VAL A 283 -17.22 -25.47 35.08
N SER A 284 -16.96 -26.07 33.91
CA SER A 284 -17.86 -26.54 32.84
C SER A 284 -18.89 -25.64 32.12
N ALA A 285 -18.69 -25.55 30.80
CA ALA A 285 -19.55 -26.01 29.70
C ALA A 285 -21.05 -25.66 29.66
N ILE A 286 -21.52 -25.17 28.51
CA ILE A 286 -22.45 -25.85 27.57
C ILE A 286 -23.02 -24.82 26.54
N VAL A 287 -22.82 -25.14 25.26
CA VAL A 287 -23.72 -25.02 24.09
C VAL A 287 -24.74 -23.86 24.07
N THR A 288 -24.67 -23.02 23.02
CA THR A 288 -25.85 -22.65 22.20
C THR A 288 -25.39 -22.20 20.80
N ALA A 289 -26.17 -22.62 19.81
CA ALA A 289 -25.93 -22.54 18.38
C ALA A 289 -25.89 -21.11 17.79
N ASN A 290 -25.19 -21.01 16.66
CA ASN A 290 -25.26 -19.94 15.66
C ASN A 290 -26.71 -19.78 15.13
N PRO A 291 -27.17 -18.59 14.67
CA PRO A 291 -26.89 -18.26 13.27
C PRO A 291 -26.77 -16.74 12.95
N THR A 292 -25.91 -16.45 11.97
CA THR A 292 -26.07 -15.43 10.92
C THR A 292 -26.64 -14.05 11.30
N THR A 293 -25.75 -13.05 11.38
CA THR A 293 -26.05 -11.70 10.88
C THR A 293 -24.87 -11.24 10.03
N ILE A 294 -25.16 -11.11 8.74
CA ILE A 294 -24.32 -10.43 7.76
C ILE A 294 -24.64 -8.94 7.94
N ASP A 295 -23.76 -8.19 8.58
CA ASP A 295 -23.84 -6.74 8.57
C ASP A 295 -23.14 -6.24 7.30
N THR A 296 -23.91 -6.19 6.22
CA THR A 296 -23.61 -5.37 5.05
C THR A 296 -23.82 -3.90 5.41
N GLU A 297 -22.76 -3.21 5.82
CA GLU A 297 -22.72 -1.76 5.63
C GLU A 297 -22.25 -1.44 4.20
N SER A 298 -23.25 -1.24 3.36
CA SER A 298 -23.15 -0.71 2.00
C SER A 298 -22.67 0.74 2.02
N TYR A 299 -21.54 1.03 1.37
CA TYR A 299 -21.14 2.39 0.99
C TYR A 299 -21.96 2.84 -0.23
N ILE A 300 -23.07 3.54 0.01
CA ILE A 300 -23.74 4.39 -1.00
C ILE A 300 -23.51 5.84 -0.60
N TYR A 301 -22.77 6.59 -1.41
CA TYR A 301 -22.73 8.04 -1.30
C TYR A 301 -24.03 8.61 -1.90
N GLY A 302 -24.96 9.01 -1.03
CA GLY A 302 -26.13 9.80 -1.38
C GLY A 302 -25.79 11.29 -1.49
N GLY A 303 -26.56 12.00 -2.32
CA GLY A 303 -26.47 13.45 -2.46
C GLY A 303 -27.45 13.99 -3.51
N SER A 304 -28.75 13.92 -3.21
CA SER A 304 -29.80 14.68 -3.89
C SER A 304 -29.65 16.17 -3.60
N ILE A 305 -29.74 17.01 -4.63
CA ILE A 305 -30.00 18.45 -4.49
C ILE A 305 -31.03 18.87 -5.54
N SER A 306 -32.12 19.43 -5.00
CA SER A 306 -33.24 20.22 -5.56
C SER A 306 -33.46 20.27 -7.07
#